data_AF-A0A967YT83-F1
#
_entry.id   AF-A0A967YT83-F1
#
_cell.length_a   1.000
_cell.length_b   1.000
_cell.length_c   1.000
_cell.angle_alpha   90.00
_cell.angle_beta   90.00
_cell.angle_gamma   90.00
#
_symmetry.space_group_name_H-M   'P 1'
#
loop_
_entity.id
_entity.type
_entity.pdbx_description
1 polymer ?
#
loop_
_entity_poly.entity_id
_entity_poly.type
_entity_poly.pdbx_seq_one_letter_code
_entity_poly.pdbx_strand_id
1 'polypeptide(L)'
;RKHAPAAGHACLANAAKATIQRILKANPVQPHKTRYFTEDRDPDFERKMNKVLIVYKEVNLQNETAGDPKDLPVITVSVDEKPGIQALRNVRPDLPPVPGKRTYVGRAYHYERKGTLSLLAA
;
A
#
# COMPACT_ATOMS: atom_id res chain seq x y z
N ARG A 1 6.91 16.37 -15.69
CA ARG A 1 6.59 17.57 -16.48
C ARG A 1 5.15 18.00 -16.28
N LYS A 2 4.16 17.36 -16.92
CA LYS A 2 2.74 17.75 -16.82
C LYS A 2 2.21 17.91 -15.38
N HIS A 3 2.58 16.98 -14.49
CA HIS A 3 2.09 16.96 -13.10
C HIS A 3 3.01 17.65 -12.09
N ALA A 4 4.21 18.08 -12.50
CA ALA A 4 5.20 18.60 -11.57
C ALA A 4 4.83 19.98 -10.96
N PRO A 5 4.23 20.92 -11.71
CA PRO A 5 3.78 22.20 -11.14
C PRO A 5 2.74 22.06 -10.03
N ALA A 6 1.76 21.15 -10.20
CA ALA A 6 0.73 20.89 -9.19
C ALA A 6 1.30 20.33 -7.88
N ALA A 7 2.48 19.70 -7.93
CA ALA A 7 3.21 19.21 -6.76
C ALA A 7 4.22 20.24 -6.20
N GLY A 8 4.14 21.52 -6.59
CA GLY A 8 5.04 22.57 -6.12
C GLY A 8 6.39 22.65 -6.84
N HIS A 9 6.62 21.83 -7.88
CA HIS A 9 7.88 21.78 -8.62
C HIS A 9 7.77 22.44 -10.00
N ALA A 10 7.50 23.75 -10.01
CA ALA A 10 7.33 24.53 -11.24
C ALA A 10 8.56 24.48 -12.18
N CYS A 11 9.78 24.43 -11.62
CA CYS A 11 11.02 24.35 -12.38
C CYS A 11 11.11 23.10 -13.29
N LEU A 12 10.38 22.03 -12.97
CA LEU A 12 10.35 20.79 -13.74
C LEU A 12 9.37 20.81 -14.92
N ALA A 13 8.57 21.87 -15.09
CA ALA A 13 7.71 22.03 -16.26
C ALA A 13 8.52 22.07 -17.56
N ASN A 14 9.62 22.84 -17.54
CA ASN A 14 10.48 23.12 -18.70
C ASN A 14 11.78 22.30 -18.71
N ALA A 15 11.94 21.37 -17.77
CA ALA A 15 13.17 20.57 -17.68
C ALA A 15 13.37 19.69 -18.92
N ALA A 16 14.56 19.78 -19.54
CA ALA A 16 14.95 18.96 -20.69
C ALA A 16 14.94 17.45 -20.38
N LYS A 17 14.81 16.61 -21.42
CA LYS A 17 14.61 15.15 -21.25
C LYS A 17 15.83 14.52 -20.60
N ALA A 18 17.01 14.96 -21.04
CA ALA A 18 18.30 14.56 -20.50
C ALA A 18 18.44 14.88 -19.00
N THR A 19 17.96 16.05 -18.55
CA THR A 19 17.98 16.44 -17.13
C THR A 19 17.16 15.48 -16.29
N ILE A 20 15.94 15.15 -16.72
CA ILE A 20 15.08 14.19 -16.01
C ILE A 20 15.74 12.80 -15.98
N GLN A 21 16.28 12.34 -17.10
CA GLN A 21 16.99 11.05 -17.17
C GLN A 21 18.20 10.99 -16.25
N ARG A 22 18.98 12.07 -16.14
CA ARG A 22 20.13 12.17 -15.24
C ARG A 22 19.70 12.10 -13.77
N ILE A 23 18.66 12.85 -13.38
CA ILE A 23 18.10 12.81 -12.01
C ILE A 23 17.63 11.39 -11.68
N LEU A 24 16.87 10.79 -12.58
CA LEU A 24 16.36 9.44 -12.39
C LEU A 24 17.50 8.42 -12.30
N LYS A 25 18.51 8.49 -13.17
CA LYS A 25 19.67 7.57 -13.17
C LYS A 25 20.56 7.71 -11.93
N ALA A 26 20.62 8.90 -11.32
CA ALA A 26 21.44 9.14 -10.12
C ALA A 26 20.90 8.44 -8.85
N ASN A 27 19.64 8.01 -8.85
CA ASN A 27 19.01 7.38 -7.69
C ASN A 27 18.98 5.85 -7.84
N PRO A 28 19.25 5.06 -6.79
CA PRO A 28 19.17 3.60 -6.87
C PRO A 28 17.72 3.13 -7.06
N VAL A 29 16.75 3.86 -6.51
CA VAL A 29 15.33 3.56 -6.68
C VAL A 29 14.86 4.14 -8.02
N GLN A 30 14.23 3.29 -8.85
CA GLN A 30 13.79 3.62 -10.21
C GLN A 30 12.26 3.44 -10.36
N PRO A 31 11.41 4.28 -9.72
CA PRO A 31 9.96 4.05 -9.68
C PRO A 31 9.31 4.01 -11.07
N HIS A 32 9.87 4.73 -12.04
CA HIS A 32 9.35 4.75 -13.41
C HIS A 32 9.61 3.46 -14.19
N LYS A 33 10.44 2.54 -13.68
CA LYS A 33 10.74 1.23 -14.28
C LYS A 33 10.00 0.07 -13.64
N THR A 34 9.34 0.29 -12.50
CA THR A 34 8.63 -0.75 -11.75
C THR A 34 7.18 -0.35 -11.55
N ARG A 35 6.24 -1.27 -11.74
CA ARG A 35 4.84 -1.04 -11.38
C ARG A 35 4.31 -2.20 -10.55
N TYR A 36 3.50 -1.87 -9.56
CA TYR A 36 2.84 -2.89 -8.76
C TYR A 36 1.62 -3.44 -9.48
N PHE A 37 1.38 -4.73 -9.31
CA PHE A 37 0.16 -5.39 -9.75
C PHE A 37 -0.42 -6.22 -8.61
N THR A 38 -1.75 -6.37 -8.65
CA THR A 38 -2.50 -7.25 -7.75
C THR A 38 -3.18 -8.29 -8.62
N GLU A 39 -2.59 -9.47 -8.69
CA GLU A 39 -3.12 -10.58 -9.51
C GLU A 39 -3.94 -11.58 -8.68
N ASP A 40 -3.81 -11.57 -7.36
CA ASP A 40 -4.48 -12.55 -6.49
C ASP A 40 -5.80 -12.00 -5.97
N ARG A 41 -6.91 -12.48 -6.53
CA ARG A 41 -8.24 -12.27 -5.96
C ARG A 41 -8.56 -13.51 -5.14
N ASP A 42 -8.50 -13.37 -3.82
CA ASP A 42 -8.96 -14.39 -2.88
C ASP A 42 -10.38 -14.82 -3.28
N PRO A 43 -10.64 -16.10 -3.60
CA PRO A 43 -11.97 -16.57 -3.99
C PRO A 43 -13.02 -16.30 -2.90
N ASP A 44 -12.58 -16.25 -1.64
CA ASP A 44 -13.41 -15.94 -0.49
C ASP A 44 -13.46 -14.44 -0.16
N PHE A 45 -12.92 -13.57 -1.02
CA PHE A 45 -12.79 -12.13 -0.72
C PHE A 45 -14.11 -11.51 -0.27
N GLU A 46 -15.19 -11.72 -1.04
CA GLU A 46 -16.53 -11.20 -0.73
C GLU A 46 -17.02 -11.70 0.64
N ARG A 47 -16.85 -13.00 0.91
CA ARG A 47 -17.25 -13.61 2.18
C ARG A 47 -16.46 -13.02 3.36
N LYS A 48 -15.15 -12.84 3.23
CA LYS A 48 -14.28 -12.28 4.28
C LYS A 48 -14.55 -10.78 4.47
N MET A 49 -14.69 -10.03 3.38
CA MET A 49 -15.04 -8.62 3.40
C MET A 49 -16.37 -8.39 4.13
N ASN A 50 -17.41 -9.17 3.80
CA ASN A 50 -18.71 -9.06 4.46
C ASN A 50 -18.61 -9.29 5.96
N LYS A 51 -17.85 -10.28 6.42
CA LYS A 51 -17.63 -10.51 7.86
C LYS A 51 -16.99 -9.31 8.55
N VAL A 52 -15.96 -8.72 7.94
CA VAL A 52 -15.30 -7.54 8.49
C VAL A 52 -16.26 -6.35 8.54
N LEU A 53 -16.99 -6.08 7.45
CA LEU A 53 -17.95 -4.97 7.39
C LEU A 53 -19.09 -5.12 8.41
N ILE A 54 -19.56 -6.35 8.67
CA ILE A 54 -20.57 -6.61 9.69
C ILE A 54 -20.07 -6.19 11.08
N VAL A 55 -18.83 -6.52 11.43
CA VAL A 55 -18.23 -6.11 12.71
C VAL A 55 -18.17 -4.59 12.83
N TYR A 56 -17.73 -3.88 11.80
CA TYR A 56 -17.74 -2.41 11.81
C TYR A 56 -19.16 -1.84 11.95
N LYS A 57 -20.15 -2.44 11.29
CA LYS A 57 -21.54 -2.00 11.38
C LYS A 57 -22.13 -2.23 12.77
N GLU A 58 -21.82 -3.36 13.40
CA GLU A 58 -22.24 -3.66 14.77
C GLU A 58 -21.65 -2.66 15.76
N VAL A 59 -20.35 -2.36 15.65
CA VAL A 59 -19.69 -1.35 16.48
C VAL A 59 -20.29 0.04 16.27
N ASN A 60 -20.56 0.42 15.02
CA ASN A 60 -21.21 1.70 14.74
C ASN A 60 -22.60 1.79 15.36
N LEU A 61 -23.41 0.73 15.25
CA LEU A 61 -24.75 0.71 15.84
C LEU A 61 -24.69 0.79 17.38
N GLN A 62 -23.73 0.10 18.01
CA GLN A 62 -23.51 0.19 19.45
C GLN A 62 -23.16 1.64 19.85
N ASN A 63 -22.26 2.28 19.12
CA ASN A 63 -21.86 3.67 19.37
C ASN A 63 -23.00 4.68 19.14
N GLU A 64 -23.85 4.47 18.14
CA GLU A 64 -25.01 5.33 17.86
C GLU A 64 -26.13 5.18 18.90
N THR A 65 -26.29 3.98 19.46
CA THR A 65 -27.33 3.68 20.44
C THR A 65 -26.94 4.15 21.86
N ALA A 66 -25.64 4.20 22.15
CA ALA A 66 -25.15 4.72 23.42
C ALA A 66 -25.12 6.26 23.40
N GLY A 67 -25.83 6.90 24.33
CA GLY A 67 -25.84 8.35 24.47
C GLY A 67 -24.49 8.90 24.97
N ASP A 68 -23.98 8.39 26.09
CA ASP A 68 -22.63 8.68 26.60
C ASP A 68 -21.72 7.45 26.36
N PRO A 69 -20.53 7.62 25.76
CA PRO A 69 -19.54 6.55 25.59
C PRO A 69 -19.18 5.80 26.89
N LYS A 70 -19.39 6.38 28.07
CA LYS A 70 -19.15 5.73 29.37
C LYS A 70 -20.18 4.66 29.72
N ASP A 71 -21.34 4.69 29.07
CA ASP A 71 -22.44 3.75 29.30
C ASP A 71 -22.35 2.51 28.39
N LEU A 72 -21.32 2.44 27.53
CA LEU A 72 -21.08 1.28 26.68
C LEU A 72 -20.62 0.08 27.51
N PRO A 73 -21.33 -1.06 27.46
CA PRO A 73 -20.93 -2.26 28.20
C PRO A 73 -19.69 -2.94 27.62
N VAL A 74 -19.34 -2.64 26.35
CA VAL A 74 -18.20 -3.21 25.64
C VAL A 74 -17.47 -2.10 24.90
N ILE A 75 -16.14 -2.03 25.08
CA ILE A 75 -15.26 -1.11 24.34
C ILE A 75 -14.55 -1.89 23.23
N THR A 76 -14.72 -1.47 21.98
CA THR A 76 -14.05 -2.10 20.84
C THR A 76 -12.82 -1.29 20.42
N VAL A 77 -11.65 -1.95 20.40
CA VAL A 77 -10.39 -1.36 19.94
C VAL A 77 -9.97 -2.05 18.65
N SER A 78 -9.89 -1.29 17.55
CA SER A 78 -9.36 -1.77 16.27
C SER A 78 -7.88 -1.46 16.18
N VAL A 79 -7.03 -2.48 16.28
CA VAL A 79 -5.58 -2.34 16.13
C VAL A 79 -5.14 -2.99 14.82
N ASP A 80 -4.54 -2.21 13.93
CA ASP A 80 -3.82 -2.77 12.78
C ASP A 80 -2.45 -3.23 13.27
N GLU A 81 -2.30 -4.53 13.49
CA GLU A 81 -1.00 -5.09 13.81
C GLU A 81 -0.09 -4.85 12.59
N LYS A 82 0.98 -4.06 12.78
CA LYS A 82 2.08 -3.94 11.82
C LYS A 82 3.31 -4.74 12.28
N PRO A 83 3.21 -6.08 12.51
CA PRO A 83 4.37 -6.87 12.85
C PRO A 83 5.23 -7.00 11.59
N GLY A 84 6.41 -6.40 11.65
CA GLY A 84 7.42 -6.48 10.59
C GLY A 84 7.36 -5.29 9.65
N ILE A 85 8.22 -4.30 9.90
CA ILE A 85 8.50 -3.20 8.96
C ILE A 85 9.15 -3.71 7.65
N GLN A 86 9.56 -4.98 7.60
CA GLN A 86 10.26 -5.55 6.44
C GLN A 86 9.41 -6.55 5.66
N ALA A 87 8.99 -6.14 4.46
CA ALA A 87 8.56 -7.04 3.41
C ALA A 87 9.80 -7.73 2.80
N LEU A 88 10.28 -8.80 3.43
CA LEU A 88 11.50 -9.50 3.02
C LEU A 88 11.38 -10.22 1.67
N ARG A 89 10.16 -10.55 1.25
CA ARG A 89 9.90 -11.22 -0.03
C ARG A 89 8.50 -10.91 -0.53
N ASN A 90 8.36 -10.74 -1.85
CA ASN A 90 7.05 -10.69 -2.49
C ASN A 90 6.45 -12.10 -2.61
N VAL A 91 5.11 -12.23 -2.54
CA VAL A 91 4.42 -13.53 -2.69
C VAL A 91 4.66 -14.15 -4.06
N ARG A 92 4.88 -13.32 -5.09
CA ARG A 92 5.15 -13.75 -6.46
C ARG A 92 6.45 -13.12 -6.96
N PRO A 93 7.16 -13.80 -7.88
CA PRO A 93 8.36 -13.24 -8.50
C PRO A 93 8.04 -12.01 -9.35
N ASP A 94 9.04 -11.14 -9.54
CA ASP A 94 8.93 -9.99 -10.43
C ASP A 94 8.70 -10.44 -11.88
N LEU A 95 7.78 -9.75 -12.54
CA LEU A 95 7.41 -9.96 -13.93
C LEU A 95 8.32 -9.13 -14.84
N PRO A 96 9.16 -9.74 -15.70
CA PRO A 96 10.11 -8.99 -16.52
C PRO A 96 9.39 -8.18 -17.61
N PRO A 97 9.97 -7.07 -18.11
CA PRO A 97 9.45 -6.34 -19.25
C PRO A 97 9.28 -7.26 -20.48
N VAL A 98 8.17 -7.13 -21.19
CA VAL A 98 7.87 -7.91 -22.39
C VAL A 98 7.57 -6.94 -23.54
N PRO A 99 8.35 -6.97 -24.64
CA PRO A 99 8.10 -6.14 -25.82
C PRO A 99 6.64 -6.23 -26.29
N GLY A 100 6.04 -5.08 -26.61
CA GLY A 100 4.64 -5.01 -27.07
C GLY A 100 3.56 -5.23 -26.01
N LYS A 101 3.91 -5.60 -24.77
CA LYS A 101 2.95 -5.81 -23.67
C LYS A 101 3.21 -4.90 -22.47
N ARG A 102 4.42 -4.95 -21.90
CA ARG A 102 4.80 -4.17 -20.72
C ARG A 102 6.24 -3.70 -20.81
N THR A 103 6.47 -2.41 -20.65
CA THR A 103 7.80 -1.79 -20.70
C THR A 103 8.45 -1.62 -19.31
N TYR A 104 7.81 -2.16 -18.27
CA TYR A 104 8.20 -2.05 -16.87
C TYR A 104 8.34 -3.45 -16.25
N VAL A 105 9.08 -3.52 -15.14
CA VAL A 105 9.08 -4.68 -14.24
C VAL A 105 7.79 -4.64 -13.44
N GLY A 106 6.97 -5.68 -13.53
CA GLY A 106 5.81 -5.84 -12.67
C GLY A 106 6.23 -6.41 -11.33
N ARG A 107 5.87 -5.79 -10.22
CA ARG A 107 6.10 -6.32 -8.88
C ARG A 107 4.78 -6.65 -8.20
N ALA A 108 4.68 -7.81 -7.57
CA ALA A 108 3.46 -8.16 -6.85
C ALA A 108 3.28 -7.24 -5.63
N TYR A 109 2.06 -6.76 -5.42
CA TYR A 109 1.74 -5.91 -4.27
C TYR A 109 1.84 -6.67 -2.94
N HIS A 110 1.46 -7.95 -2.93
CA HIS A 110 1.50 -8.78 -1.74
C HIS A 110 2.91 -9.28 -1.40
N TYR A 111 3.21 -9.35 -0.12
CA TYR A 111 4.48 -9.82 0.42
C TYR A 111 4.28 -10.94 1.45
N GLU A 112 5.26 -11.83 1.52
CA GLU A 112 5.34 -12.86 2.54
C GLU A 112 5.95 -12.27 3.81
N ARG A 113 5.23 -12.34 4.93
CA ARG A 113 5.77 -12.03 6.25
C ARG A 113 6.63 -13.21 6.70
N LYS A 114 7.96 -13.05 6.69
CA LYS A 114 8.92 -14.09 7.10
C LYS A 114 9.30 -14.02 8.60
N GLY A 115 8.46 -13.39 9.41
CA GLY A 115 8.76 -13.05 10.80
C GLY A 115 9.45 -11.69 10.93
N THR A 116 9.54 -11.20 12.17
CA THR A 116 9.99 -9.84 12.51
C THR A 116 11.18 -9.89 13.45
N LEU A 117 12.19 -9.05 13.21
CA LEU A 117 13.10 -8.60 14.27
C LEU A 117 12.36 -7.48 15.02
N SER A 118 11.85 -7.76 16.22
CA SER A 118 11.09 -6.77 16.99
C SER A 118 12.02 -5.66 17.47
N LEU A 119 11.81 -4.43 17.00
CA LEU A 119 12.44 -3.24 17.58
C LEU A 119 11.65 -2.84 18.82
N LEU A 120 12.10 -3.28 20.00
CA LEU A 120 11.62 -2.78 21.27
C LEU A 120 12.41 -1.53 21.61
N ALA A 121 11.78 -0.36 21.52
CA ALA A 121 12.33 0.89 22.04
C ALA A 121 11.69 1.17 23.40
N ALA A 122 12.52 1.45 24.41
CA ALA A 122 12.12 1.83 25.75
C ALA A 122 11.78 3.32 25.83
#